data_AF-A0A9D9X6T5-F1
#
_entry.id   AF-A0A9D9X6T5-F1
#
_cell.length_a   1.000
_cell.length_b   1.000
_cell.length_c   1.000
_cell.angle_alpha   90.00
_cell.angle_beta   90.00
_cell.angle_gamma   90.00
#
_symmetry.space_group_name_H-M   'P 1'
#
loop_
_entity.id
_entity.type
_entity.pdbx_description
1 polymer ?
#
loop_
_entity_poly.entity_id
_entity_poly.type
_entity_poly.pdbx_seq_one_letter_code
_entity_poly.pdbx_strand_id
1 'polypeptide(L)'
;MFKLHRRPPLPALGLALQGGGAHGAFTWGVLDALLEAGDLRITGLSGASAGALNAVALADGFTRGGPDGARESLALLWTQVAAGAPLDGWLAGSPEAPTLAPPAQWALQWTRLLSPGQWNPLQINPLRNLLAQQIDFERLRRECRLKLYLSATHANSGRLRLFGAEELSLDVLMASTCLPTLHAAVEIDGEPYWDGGYSANPPLLPLVTEAQVDDLLIVVLDPLSHGETPHNVEQIRSRAVEIAFSGPFLREAALLGELQQRAQSSQRSPLRWWGRSGLEQQLRRSRVHLIDAQEALGHLSPQTRLLPHLPFLERLRDLGRERAQAWLAGEGQQLGRGSTVNLLERFGRI
;
A
#
# COMPACT_ATOMS: atom_id res chain seq x y z
N MET A 1 31.46 19.33 33.48
CA MET A 1 30.33 18.39 33.41
C MET A 1 29.61 18.63 32.09
N PHE A 2 29.99 17.92 31.01
CA PHE A 2 29.35 18.08 29.70
C PHE A 2 27.96 17.45 29.74
N LYS A 3 26.91 18.27 29.69
CA LYS A 3 25.54 17.78 29.48
C LYS A 3 25.47 17.24 28.05
N LEU A 4 25.58 15.92 27.88
CA LEU A 4 25.17 15.23 26.66
C LEU A 4 23.71 15.61 26.37
N HIS A 5 23.51 16.55 25.45
CA HIS A 5 22.18 16.85 24.91
C HIS A 5 21.79 15.65 24.05
N ARG A 6 21.10 14.67 24.65
CA ARG A 6 20.45 13.62 23.87
C ARG A 6 19.45 14.31 22.94
N ARG A 7 19.66 14.21 21.63
CA ARG A 7 18.65 14.61 20.65
C ARG A 7 17.33 13.93 21.03
N PRO A 8 16.19 14.64 20.99
CA PRO A 8 14.90 14.00 21.22
C PRO A 8 14.71 12.84 20.23
N PRO A 9 14.05 11.76 20.65
CA PRO A 9 13.81 10.62 19.76
C PRO A 9 13.00 11.09 18.54
N LEU A 10 13.33 10.54 17.38
CA LEU A 10 12.61 10.82 16.13
C LEU A 10 11.11 10.49 16.29
N PRO A 11 10.20 11.28 15.72
CA PRO A 11 8.76 11.00 15.72
C PRO A 11 8.45 9.60 15.17
N ALA A 12 7.44 8.92 15.72
CA ALA A 12 6.97 7.66 15.15
C ALA A 12 6.36 7.91 13.76
N LEU A 13 6.94 7.29 12.73
CA LEU A 13 6.42 7.32 11.38
C LEU A 13 5.61 6.05 11.09
N GLY A 14 4.37 6.22 10.63
CA GLY A 14 3.56 5.17 10.04
C GLY A 14 3.52 5.33 8.53
N LEU A 15 3.67 4.23 7.79
CA LEU A 15 3.57 4.24 6.33
C LEU A 15 2.29 3.50 5.90
N ALA A 16 1.41 4.20 5.19
CA ALA A 16 0.22 3.62 4.59
C ALA A 16 0.44 3.44 3.10
N LEU A 17 0.48 2.19 2.64
CA LEU A 17 0.96 1.82 1.31
C LEU A 17 -0.20 1.34 0.43
N GLN A 18 -0.63 2.17 -0.52
CA GLN A 18 -1.70 1.79 -1.45
C GLN A 18 -1.26 0.65 -2.37
N GLY A 19 -2.13 -0.33 -2.55
CA GLY A 19 -2.02 -1.36 -3.56
C GLY A 19 -2.38 -0.85 -4.95
N GLY A 20 -1.67 -1.36 -5.97
CA GLY A 20 -1.87 -0.99 -7.37
C GLY A 20 -1.35 -2.03 -8.37
N GLY A 21 -1.23 -3.29 -7.95
CA GLY A 21 -0.58 -4.34 -8.76
C GLY A 21 0.89 -4.02 -9.03
N ALA A 22 1.33 -4.17 -10.28
CA ALA A 22 2.69 -3.85 -10.74
C ALA A 22 3.10 -2.40 -10.45
N HIS A 23 2.15 -1.47 -10.36
CA HIS A 23 2.43 -0.08 -9.95
C HIS A 23 2.96 0.03 -8.51
N GLY A 24 2.82 -1.02 -7.69
CA GLY A 24 3.46 -1.12 -6.39
C GLY A 24 5.00 -1.01 -6.45
N ALA A 25 5.63 -1.23 -7.61
CA ALA A 25 7.06 -0.99 -7.79
C ALA A 25 7.43 0.50 -7.63
N PHE A 26 6.51 1.44 -7.91
CA PHE A 26 6.70 2.83 -7.54
C PHE A 26 6.84 3.00 -6.03
N THR A 27 5.99 2.31 -5.26
CA THR A 27 6.09 2.30 -3.79
C THR A 27 7.39 1.66 -3.32
N TRP A 28 7.91 0.62 -3.99
CA TRP A 28 9.25 0.10 -3.71
C TRP A 28 10.32 1.19 -3.82
N GLY A 29 10.29 1.98 -4.89
CA GLY A 29 11.16 3.13 -5.05
C GLY A 29 11.06 4.14 -3.91
N VAL A 30 9.83 4.51 -3.54
CA VAL A 30 9.57 5.41 -2.42
C VAL A 30 10.19 4.87 -1.13
N LEU A 31 9.92 3.60 -0.80
CA LEU A 31 10.44 2.96 0.39
C LEU A 31 11.96 2.87 0.39
N ASP A 32 12.58 2.56 -0.76
CA ASP A 32 14.04 2.46 -0.85
C ASP A 32 14.71 3.81 -0.53
N ALA A 33 14.20 4.91 -1.08
CA ALA A 33 14.71 6.25 -0.80
C ALA A 33 14.49 6.68 0.67
N LEU A 34 13.33 6.35 1.26
CA LEU A 34 13.05 6.63 2.67
C LEU A 34 13.99 5.85 3.61
N LEU A 35 14.26 4.57 3.29
CA LEU A 35 15.17 3.72 4.06
C LEU A 35 16.62 4.18 3.92
N GLU A 36 17.03 4.62 2.73
CA GLU A 36 18.37 5.17 2.46
C GLU A 36 18.67 6.46 3.22
N ALA A 37 17.66 7.31 3.45
CA ALA A 37 17.83 8.55 4.22
C ALA A 37 18.28 8.29 5.67
N GLY A 38 17.90 7.15 6.25
CA GLY A 38 18.41 6.64 7.53
C GLY A 38 18.00 7.41 8.79
N ASP A 39 17.30 8.54 8.68
CA ASP A 39 16.90 9.42 9.78
C ASP A 39 15.39 9.36 10.09
N LEU A 40 14.75 8.24 9.78
CA LEU A 40 13.32 8.00 9.99
C LEU A 40 13.08 6.87 11.00
N ARG A 41 12.13 7.06 11.92
CA ARG A 41 11.70 6.02 12.86
C ARG A 41 10.38 5.40 12.42
N ILE A 42 10.47 4.45 11.49
CA ILE A 42 9.32 3.66 11.03
C ILE A 42 8.85 2.77 12.19
N THR A 43 7.56 2.81 12.48
CA THR A 43 6.94 2.07 13.61
C THR A 43 5.68 1.32 13.21
N GLY A 44 5.05 1.70 12.11
CA GLY A 44 3.84 1.07 11.61
C GLY A 44 3.79 1.03 10.09
N LEU A 45 3.22 -0.05 9.55
CA LEU A 45 2.98 -0.27 8.14
C LEU A 45 1.54 -0.74 7.96
N SER A 46 0.86 -0.19 6.97
CA SER A 46 -0.42 -0.72 6.50
C SER A 46 -0.43 -0.88 4.99
N GLY A 47 -1.20 -1.82 4.48
CA GLY A 47 -1.33 -1.99 3.03
C GLY A 47 -2.33 -3.05 2.61
N ALA A 48 -2.69 -2.98 1.33
CA ALA A 48 -3.51 -3.96 0.64
C ALA A 48 -2.83 -4.34 -0.67
N SER A 49 -3.08 -5.55 -1.20
CA SER A 49 -2.55 -5.96 -2.50
C SER A 49 -1.01 -5.77 -2.58
N ALA A 50 -0.51 -5.13 -3.63
CA ALA A 50 0.91 -4.78 -3.74
C ALA A 50 1.46 -3.91 -2.58
N GLY A 51 0.61 -3.12 -1.92
CA GLY A 51 0.98 -2.38 -0.70
C GLY A 51 1.25 -3.32 0.48
N ALA A 52 0.48 -4.41 0.61
CA ALA A 52 0.74 -5.46 1.60
C ALA A 52 2.03 -6.23 1.30
N LEU A 53 2.31 -6.52 0.01
CA LEU A 53 3.59 -7.13 -0.39
C LEU A 53 4.78 -6.26 0.02
N ASN A 54 4.72 -4.96 -0.27
CA ASN A 54 5.73 -3.99 0.13
C ASN A 54 5.86 -3.90 1.67
N ALA A 55 4.74 -3.84 2.39
CA ALA A 55 4.75 -3.79 3.86
C ALA A 55 5.43 -5.02 4.49
N VAL A 56 5.09 -6.22 4.00
CA VAL A 56 5.65 -7.48 4.53
C VAL A 56 7.13 -7.63 4.17
N ALA A 57 7.51 -7.35 2.92
CA ALA A 57 8.91 -7.41 2.52
C ALA A 57 9.77 -6.40 3.28
N LEU A 58 9.28 -5.16 3.47
CA LEU A 58 9.95 -4.16 4.30
C LEU A 58 10.09 -4.68 5.72
N ALA A 59 9.00 -5.14 6.35
CA ALA A 59 9.02 -5.59 7.74
C ALA A 59 9.95 -6.78 7.97
N ASP A 60 9.95 -7.74 7.05
CA ASP A 60 10.78 -8.93 7.15
C ASP A 60 12.26 -8.61 7.02
N GLY A 61 12.61 -7.83 5.98
CA GLY A 61 13.97 -7.33 5.79
C GLY A 61 14.44 -6.44 6.93
N PHE A 62 13.56 -5.56 7.44
CA PHE A 62 13.86 -4.68 8.57
C PHE A 62 14.13 -5.45 9.85
N THR A 63 13.39 -6.55 10.07
CA THR A 63 13.61 -7.44 11.22
C THR A 63 14.97 -8.14 11.15
N ARG A 64 15.44 -8.51 9.95
CA ARG A 64 16.75 -9.14 9.76
C ARG A 64 17.93 -8.19 9.87
N GLY A 65 17.83 -7.02 9.24
CA GLY A 65 19.00 -6.17 8.96
C GLY A 65 18.73 -4.67 9.03
N GLY A 66 17.64 -4.25 9.68
CA GLY A 66 17.27 -2.84 9.74
C GLY A 66 17.01 -2.24 8.34
N PRO A 67 17.34 -0.96 8.12
CA PRO A 67 17.08 -0.29 6.84
C PRO A 67 17.68 -1.00 5.62
N ASP A 68 18.92 -1.48 5.70
CA ASP A 68 19.58 -2.16 4.58
C ASP A 68 18.91 -3.49 4.26
N GLY A 69 18.61 -4.30 5.29
CA GLY A 69 17.89 -5.56 5.10
C GLY A 69 16.50 -5.38 4.50
N ALA A 70 15.81 -4.28 4.83
CA ALA A 70 14.52 -3.92 4.24
C ALA A 70 14.63 -3.59 2.74
N ARG A 71 15.65 -2.81 2.35
CA ARG A 71 15.92 -2.48 0.94
C ARG A 71 16.24 -3.72 0.11
N GLU A 72 17.11 -4.59 0.63
CA GLU A 72 17.43 -5.87 -0.01
C GLU A 72 16.19 -6.74 -0.20
N SER A 73 15.33 -6.82 0.83
CA SER A 73 14.11 -7.64 0.77
C SER A 73 13.10 -7.10 -0.24
N LEU A 74 12.95 -5.78 -0.35
CA LEU A 74 12.10 -5.14 -1.35
C LEU A 74 12.64 -5.39 -2.77
N ALA A 75 13.96 -5.25 -2.97
CA ALA A 75 14.58 -5.51 -4.26
C ALA A 75 14.39 -6.97 -4.69
N LEU A 76 14.63 -7.91 -3.77
CA LEU A 76 14.45 -9.33 -4.03
C LEU A 76 12.98 -9.65 -4.40
N LEU A 77 12.02 -9.10 -3.66
CA LEU A 77 10.59 -9.28 -3.94
C LEU A 77 10.26 -8.91 -5.40
N TRP A 78 10.58 -7.69 -5.81
CA TRP A 78 10.16 -7.18 -7.12
C TRP A 78 10.91 -7.82 -8.28
N THR A 79 12.21 -8.10 -8.13
CA THR A 79 12.97 -8.84 -9.13
C THR A 79 12.42 -10.25 -9.33
N GLN A 80 12.04 -10.93 -8.25
CA GLN A 80 11.47 -12.28 -8.33
C GLN A 80 10.04 -12.27 -8.86
N VAL A 81 9.24 -11.23 -8.55
CA VAL A 81 7.89 -11.09 -9.12
C VAL A 81 7.96 -11.00 -10.64
N ALA A 82 8.95 -10.29 -11.16
CA ALA A 82 9.19 -10.27 -12.60
C ALA A 82 9.70 -11.61 -13.16
N ALA A 83 10.63 -12.27 -12.47
CA ALA A 83 11.17 -13.56 -12.89
C ALA A 83 10.11 -14.68 -12.90
N GLY A 84 9.14 -14.63 -11.98
CA GLY A 84 8.04 -15.60 -11.88
C GLY A 84 6.97 -15.45 -12.96
N ALA A 85 7.02 -14.40 -13.77
CA ALA A 85 6.07 -14.11 -14.84
C ALA A 85 6.82 -13.73 -16.12
N PRO A 86 7.46 -14.69 -16.82
CA PRO A 86 8.17 -14.42 -18.07
C PRO A 86 7.16 -14.02 -19.16
N LEU A 87 7.01 -12.71 -19.37
CA LEU A 87 6.04 -12.12 -20.28
C LEU A 87 6.65 -11.76 -21.65
N ASP A 88 7.91 -12.08 -21.93
CA ASP A 88 8.63 -11.59 -23.12
C ASP A 88 7.97 -11.92 -24.47
N GLY A 89 7.17 -13.00 -24.54
CA GLY A 89 6.35 -13.35 -25.72
C GLY A 89 4.89 -12.87 -25.68
N TRP A 90 4.47 -12.29 -24.55
CA TRP A 90 3.11 -11.83 -24.26
C TRP A 90 3.00 -10.29 -24.23
N LEU A 91 4.13 -9.59 -24.37
CA LEU A 91 4.21 -8.13 -24.37
C LEU A 91 4.34 -7.56 -25.79
N ALA A 92 3.90 -6.33 -25.93
CA ALA A 92 4.12 -5.46 -27.08
C ALA A 92 4.50 -4.05 -26.58
N GLY A 93 4.92 -3.16 -27.47
CA GLY A 93 5.35 -1.81 -27.10
C GLY A 93 6.82 -1.76 -26.66
N SER A 94 7.21 -0.68 -25.98
CA SER A 94 8.58 -0.50 -25.49
C SER A 94 8.76 -1.12 -24.10
N PRO A 95 10.00 -1.44 -23.70
CA PRO A 95 10.28 -1.92 -22.33
C PRO A 95 9.82 -0.97 -21.22
N GLU A 96 9.82 0.33 -21.50
CA GLU A 96 9.46 1.40 -20.57
C GLU A 96 7.95 1.67 -20.48
N ALA A 97 7.19 1.27 -21.50
CA ALA A 97 5.74 1.41 -21.56
C ALA A 97 5.13 0.15 -22.21
N PRO A 98 5.23 -1.01 -21.52
CA PRO A 98 4.79 -2.27 -22.08
C PRO A 98 3.26 -2.30 -22.18
N THR A 99 2.79 -3.00 -23.20
CA THR A 99 1.39 -3.31 -23.41
C THR A 99 1.24 -4.81 -23.61
N LEU A 100 0.02 -5.32 -23.51
CA LEU A 100 -0.26 -6.72 -23.81
C LEU A 100 -0.26 -6.93 -25.33
N ALA A 101 0.44 -7.97 -25.83
CA ALA A 101 0.30 -8.41 -27.21
C ALA A 101 -1.12 -8.94 -27.49
N PRO A 102 -1.62 -8.96 -28.74
CA PRO A 102 -2.99 -9.39 -29.03
C PRO A 102 -3.39 -10.76 -28.48
N PRO A 103 -2.54 -11.82 -28.53
CA PRO A 103 -2.85 -13.11 -27.89
C PRO A 103 -3.01 -12.99 -26.37
N ALA A 104 -2.21 -12.13 -25.73
CA ALA A 104 -2.27 -11.88 -24.29
C ALA A 104 -3.54 -11.11 -23.90
N GLN A 105 -3.92 -10.12 -24.69
CA GLN A 105 -5.19 -9.42 -24.52
C GLN A 105 -6.37 -10.39 -24.62
N TRP A 106 -6.33 -11.32 -25.59
CA TRP A 106 -7.38 -12.32 -25.77
C TRP A 106 -7.44 -13.31 -24.59
N ALA A 107 -6.29 -13.80 -24.11
CA ALA A 107 -6.22 -14.63 -22.92
C ALA A 107 -6.79 -13.93 -21.67
N LEU A 108 -6.51 -12.63 -21.49
CA LEU A 108 -7.07 -11.83 -20.39
C LEU A 108 -8.59 -11.64 -20.51
N GLN A 109 -9.17 -11.67 -21.72
CA GLN A 109 -10.64 -11.64 -21.86
C GLN A 109 -11.28 -12.93 -21.32
N TRP A 110 -10.61 -14.08 -21.42
CA TRP A 110 -11.15 -15.34 -20.91
C TRP A 110 -11.27 -15.35 -19.39
N THR A 111 -10.35 -14.74 -18.65
CA THR A 111 -10.43 -14.62 -17.18
C THR A 111 -11.61 -13.75 -16.72
N ARG A 112 -12.20 -12.98 -17.63
CA ARG A 112 -13.40 -12.15 -17.37
C ARG A 112 -14.70 -12.89 -17.70
N LEU A 113 -14.62 -13.99 -18.46
CA LEU A 113 -15.78 -14.81 -18.87
C LEU A 113 -15.87 -16.13 -18.10
N LEU A 114 -14.74 -16.63 -17.62
CA LEU A 114 -14.61 -17.88 -16.89
C LEU A 114 -14.20 -17.60 -15.44
N SER A 115 -14.74 -18.35 -14.51
CA SER A 115 -14.27 -18.33 -13.12
C SER A 115 -12.86 -18.91 -12.99
N PRO A 116 -12.07 -18.53 -11.97
CA PRO A 116 -10.74 -19.09 -11.74
C PRO A 116 -10.71 -20.63 -11.72
N GLY A 117 -11.73 -21.28 -11.15
CA GLY A 117 -11.81 -22.74 -11.15
C GLY A 117 -12.03 -23.38 -12.54
N GLN A 118 -12.56 -22.62 -13.51
CA GLN A 118 -12.79 -23.10 -14.87
C GLN A 118 -11.55 -22.96 -15.75
N TRP A 119 -10.80 -21.85 -15.63
CA TRP A 119 -9.64 -21.60 -16.49
C TRP A 119 -8.29 -21.96 -15.83
N ASN A 120 -8.23 -22.02 -14.50
CA ASN A 120 -7.07 -22.44 -13.71
C ASN A 120 -7.47 -23.53 -12.68
N PRO A 121 -7.90 -24.73 -13.12
CA PRO A 121 -8.35 -25.79 -12.22
C PRO A 121 -7.25 -26.32 -11.29
N LEU A 122 -5.98 -26.17 -11.69
CA LEU A 122 -4.81 -26.59 -10.90
C LEU A 122 -4.36 -25.53 -9.88
N GLN A 123 -5.02 -24.37 -9.82
CA GLN A 123 -4.72 -23.26 -8.91
C GLN A 123 -3.24 -22.85 -8.90
N ILE A 124 -2.58 -22.91 -10.07
CA ILE A 124 -1.18 -22.54 -10.19
C ILE A 124 -1.05 -21.03 -9.88
N ASN A 125 -0.22 -20.71 -8.88
CA ASN A 125 0.05 -19.34 -8.47
C ASN A 125 1.56 -19.13 -8.23
N PRO A 126 2.31 -18.60 -9.23
CA PRO A 126 3.75 -18.37 -9.11
C PRO A 126 4.11 -17.43 -7.94
N LEU A 127 3.27 -16.43 -7.66
CA LEU A 127 3.47 -15.51 -6.55
C LEU A 127 3.44 -16.24 -5.21
N ARG A 128 2.58 -17.25 -5.03
CA ARG A 128 2.54 -18.06 -3.79
C ARG A 128 3.88 -18.76 -3.54
N ASN A 129 4.43 -19.42 -4.56
CA ASN A 129 5.69 -20.15 -4.45
C ASN A 129 6.86 -19.20 -4.15
N LEU A 130 6.87 -18.05 -4.83
CA LEU A 130 7.83 -16.98 -4.61
C LEU A 130 7.81 -16.48 -3.16
N LEU A 131 6.63 -16.13 -2.65
CA LEU A 131 6.49 -15.57 -1.30
C LEU A 131 6.84 -16.59 -0.22
N ALA A 132 6.50 -17.87 -0.44
CA ALA A 132 6.88 -18.96 0.45
C ALA A 132 8.40 -19.12 0.60
N GLN A 133 9.17 -18.80 -0.45
CA GLN A 133 10.63 -18.93 -0.45
C GLN A 133 11.34 -17.69 0.12
N GLN A 134 10.72 -16.51 0.02
CA GLN A 134 11.37 -15.25 0.37
C GLN A 134 11.05 -14.72 1.76
N ILE A 135 9.83 -14.96 2.24
CA ILE A 135 9.34 -14.38 3.48
C ILE A 135 9.30 -15.44 4.58
N ASP A 136 9.97 -15.16 5.68
CA ASP A 136 9.88 -15.98 6.88
C ASP A 136 8.77 -15.45 7.79
N PHE A 137 7.58 -16.00 7.60
CA PHE A 137 6.41 -15.62 8.39
C PHE A 137 6.54 -16.00 9.88
N GLU A 138 7.34 -17.01 10.21
CA GLU A 138 7.56 -17.38 11.62
C GLU A 138 8.42 -16.33 12.33
N ARG A 139 9.52 -15.89 11.69
CA ARG A 139 10.33 -14.78 12.20
C ARG A 139 9.51 -13.51 12.35
N LEU A 140 8.68 -13.16 11.35
CA LEU A 140 7.81 -11.99 11.44
C LEU A 140 6.91 -12.03 12.67
N ARG A 141 6.24 -13.15 12.94
CA ARG A 141 5.37 -13.31 14.12
C ARG A 141 6.13 -13.19 15.45
N ARG A 142 7.39 -13.64 15.50
CA ARG A 142 8.18 -13.72 16.73
C ARG A 142 8.99 -12.47 17.05
N GLU A 143 9.54 -11.83 16.02
CA GLU A 143 10.61 -10.85 16.17
C GLU A 143 10.25 -9.45 15.63
N CYS A 144 9.26 -9.35 14.74
CA CYS A 144 8.88 -8.07 14.15
C CYS A 144 8.43 -7.08 15.23
N ARG A 145 9.06 -5.89 15.23
CA ARG A 145 8.73 -4.79 16.15
C ARG A 145 7.84 -3.73 15.51
N LEU A 146 7.65 -3.79 14.19
CA LEU A 146 6.77 -2.90 13.47
C LEU A 146 5.32 -3.35 13.64
N LYS A 147 4.40 -2.40 13.82
CA LYS A 147 2.96 -2.67 13.78
C LYS A 147 2.54 -2.86 12.33
N LEU A 148 1.95 -4.00 12.00
CA LEU A 148 1.52 -4.34 10.64
C LEU A 148 0.00 -4.39 10.59
N TYR A 149 -0.58 -3.84 9.52
CA TYR A 149 -2.02 -3.90 9.27
C TYR A 149 -2.27 -4.23 7.79
N LEU A 150 -2.47 -5.51 7.51
CA LEU A 150 -2.80 -5.98 6.16
C LEU A 150 -4.30 -6.13 6.04
N SER A 151 -4.90 -5.57 4.99
CA SER A 151 -6.31 -5.77 4.73
C SER A 151 -6.56 -6.99 3.84
N ALA A 152 -7.63 -7.71 4.16
CA ALA A 152 -8.30 -8.64 3.26
C ALA A 152 -9.82 -8.41 3.33
N THR A 153 -10.51 -8.71 2.23
CA THR A 153 -11.96 -8.57 2.13
C THR A 153 -12.61 -9.92 2.28
N HIS A 154 -13.48 -10.08 3.28
CA HIS A 154 -14.25 -11.32 3.45
C HIS A 154 -15.23 -11.49 2.27
N ALA A 155 -15.04 -12.54 1.47
CA ALA A 155 -15.68 -12.68 0.16
C ALA A 155 -17.21 -12.74 0.24
N ASN A 156 -17.75 -13.40 1.28
CA ASN A 156 -19.21 -13.58 1.41
C ASN A 156 -19.94 -12.37 2.01
N SER A 157 -19.23 -11.46 2.68
CA SER A 157 -19.87 -10.35 3.43
C SER A 157 -19.39 -8.96 3.04
N GLY A 158 -18.29 -8.87 2.27
CA GLY A 158 -17.63 -7.62 1.92
C GLY A 158 -16.97 -6.91 3.11
N ARG A 159 -16.89 -7.54 4.29
CA ARG A 159 -16.33 -6.94 5.49
C ARG A 159 -14.80 -6.94 5.44
N LEU A 160 -14.22 -5.85 5.95
CA LEU A 160 -12.78 -5.74 6.19
C LEU A 160 -12.35 -6.68 7.31
N ARG A 161 -11.28 -7.44 7.09
CA ARG A 161 -10.46 -8.04 8.16
C ARG A 161 -9.06 -7.45 8.06
N LEU A 162 -8.54 -6.98 9.20
CA LEU A 162 -7.16 -6.52 9.33
C LEU A 162 -6.35 -7.61 10.03
N PHE A 163 -5.19 -7.93 9.47
CA PHE A 163 -4.26 -8.89 10.04
C PHE A 163 -3.02 -8.19 10.60
N GLY A 164 -2.73 -8.47 11.86
CA GLY A 164 -1.52 -8.06 12.56
C GLY A 164 -0.32 -8.96 12.27
N ALA A 165 0.86 -8.56 12.76
CA ALA A 165 2.10 -9.33 12.59
C ALA A 165 1.99 -10.75 13.14
N GLU A 166 1.24 -10.94 14.22
CA GLU A 166 1.00 -12.18 14.94
C GLU A 166 0.15 -13.21 14.16
N GLU A 167 -0.69 -12.75 13.24
CA GLU A 167 -1.53 -13.61 12.38
C GLU A 167 -0.91 -13.83 11.00
N LEU A 168 0.17 -13.12 10.66
CA LEU A 168 0.74 -13.18 9.32
C LEU A 168 1.14 -14.58 8.93
N SER A 169 0.67 -15.01 7.77
CA SER A 169 1.01 -16.27 7.12
C SER A 169 1.07 -16.04 5.61
N LEU A 170 1.56 -17.04 4.89
CA LEU A 170 1.50 -17.03 3.42
C LEU A 170 0.06 -16.84 2.94
N ASP A 171 -0.91 -17.52 3.54
CA ASP A 171 -2.32 -17.43 3.14
C ASP A 171 -2.90 -16.04 3.40
N VAL A 172 -2.55 -15.40 4.51
CA VAL A 172 -2.95 -14.00 4.80
C VAL A 172 -2.42 -13.04 3.73
N LEU A 173 -1.15 -13.17 3.35
CA LEU A 173 -0.57 -12.32 2.32
C LEU A 173 -1.19 -12.61 0.94
N MET A 174 -1.42 -13.89 0.61
CA MET A 174 -2.09 -14.29 -0.61
C MET A 174 -3.52 -13.74 -0.68
N ALA A 175 -4.28 -13.82 0.41
CA ALA A 175 -5.63 -13.27 0.52
C ALA A 175 -5.63 -11.76 0.23
N SER A 176 -4.70 -11.01 0.81
CA SER A 176 -4.58 -9.57 0.56
C SER A 176 -4.27 -9.21 -0.90
N THR A 177 -3.73 -10.14 -1.70
CA THR A 177 -3.40 -9.97 -3.13
C THR A 177 -4.36 -10.72 -4.07
N CYS A 178 -5.43 -11.30 -3.55
CA CYS A 178 -6.29 -12.23 -4.29
C CYS A 178 -7.35 -11.49 -5.12
N LEU A 179 -7.01 -11.14 -6.36
CA LEU A 179 -7.98 -10.60 -7.32
C LEU A 179 -8.98 -11.70 -7.76
N PRO A 180 -10.29 -11.52 -7.52
CA PRO A 180 -11.29 -12.59 -7.70
C PRO A 180 -11.50 -13.03 -9.16
N THR A 181 -11.12 -12.19 -10.12
CA THR A 181 -11.14 -12.55 -11.55
C THR A 181 -9.94 -13.39 -11.97
N LEU A 182 -8.87 -13.40 -11.17
CA LEU A 182 -7.61 -14.09 -11.49
C LEU A 182 -7.36 -15.32 -10.60
N HIS A 183 -7.81 -15.30 -9.36
CA HIS A 183 -7.54 -16.34 -8.38
C HIS A 183 -8.81 -16.73 -7.62
N ALA A 184 -8.89 -18.02 -7.26
CA ALA A 184 -9.90 -18.48 -6.32
C ALA A 184 -9.68 -17.82 -4.94
N ALA A 185 -10.77 -17.64 -4.18
CA ALA A 185 -10.68 -17.09 -2.84
C ALA A 185 -9.72 -17.91 -1.97
N VAL A 186 -8.95 -17.21 -1.13
CA VAL A 186 -8.04 -17.85 -0.18
C VAL A 186 -8.81 -18.13 1.10
N GLU A 187 -8.79 -19.37 1.57
CA GLU A 187 -9.43 -19.75 2.83
C GLU A 187 -8.46 -19.53 4.01
N ILE A 188 -8.94 -18.81 5.02
CA ILE A 188 -8.23 -18.60 6.29
C ILE A 188 -9.21 -18.94 7.40
N ASP A 189 -8.85 -19.91 8.24
CA ASP A 189 -9.72 -20.44 9.31
C ASP A 189 -11.11 -20.90 8.82
N GLY A 190 -11.19 -21.41 7.58
CA GLY A 190 -12.44 -21.87 6.95
C GLY A 190 -13.31 -20.76 6.33
N GLU A 191 -12.86 -19.49 6.38
CA GLU A 191 -13.58 -18.36 5.78
C GLU A 191 -12.88 -17.87 4.49
N PRO A 192 -13.63 -17.51 3.44
CA PRO A 192 -13.05 -17.11 2.16
C PRO A 192 -12.72 -15.61 2.11
N TYR A 193 -11.53 -15.30 1.58
CA TYR A 193 -11.03 -13.93 1.46
C TYR A 193 -10.56 -13.59 0.04
N TRP A 194 -10.76 -12.32 -0.32
CA TRP A 194 -10.26 -11.64 -1.52
C TRP A 194 -9.35 -10.47 -1.13
N ASP A 195 -8.77 -9.85 -2.16
CA ASP A 195 -7.89 -8.68 -2.05
C ASP A 195 -8.47 -7.62 -1.09
N GLY A 196 -7.63 -7.08 -0.21
CA GLY A 196 -8.00 -6.04 0.74
C GLY A 196 -8.39 -4.73 0.08
N GLY A 197 -8.00 -4.54 -1.17
CA GLY A 197 -8.36 -3.47 -2.09
C GLY A 197 -9.82 -3.06 -2.03
N TYR A 198 -10.71 -4.04 -1.98
CA TYR A 198 -12.17 -3.83 -1.99
C TYR A 198 -12.73 -3.26 -0.68
N SER A 199 -11.99 -3.33 0.43
CA SER A 199 -12.50 -2.95 1.76
C SER A 199 -11.64 -1.91 2.50
N ALA A 200 -10.31 -1.86 2.30
CA ALA A 200 -9.44 -0.79 2.79
C ALA A 200 -8.08 -0.78 2.05
N ASN A 201 -7.74 0.32 1.37
CA ASN A 201 -6.54 0.39 0.51
C ASN A 201 -5.90 1.79 0.39
N PRO A 202 -4.91 2.14 1.24
CA PRO A 202 -4.49 1.42 2.44
C PRO A 202 -5.38 1.77 3.66
N PRO A 203 -5.46 0.88 4.68
CA PRO A 203 -6.04 1.22 5.97
C PRO A 203 -5.27 2.36 6.66
N LEU A 204 -5.94 3.42 7.13
CA LEU A 204 -5.28 4.57 7.76
C LEU A 204 -5.47 4.61 9.27
N LEU A 205 -6.70 4.35 9.74
CA LEU A 205 -7.10 4.48 11.13
C LEU A 205 -6.24 3.63 12.08
N PRO A 206 -5.92 2.36 11.79
CA PRO A 206 -5.12 1.54 12.72
C PRO A 206 -3.73 2.14 13.01
N LEU A 207 -3.12 2.82 12.03
CA LEU A 207 -1.84 3.51 12.25
C LEU A 207 -1.98 4.66 13.25
N VAL A 208 -3.09 5.38 13.21
CA VAL A 208 -3.35 6.52 14.10
C VAL A 208 -3.88 6.07 15.46
N THR A 209 -4.83 5.15 15.52
CA THR A 209 -5.56 4.80 16.74
C THR A 209 -4.89 3.70 17.55
N GLU A 210 -4.24 2.74 16.89
CA GLU A 210 -3.63 1.58 17.54
C GLU A 210 -2.11 1.68 17.60
N ALA A 211 -1.45 1.92 16.45
CA ALA A 211 0.01 2.13 16.45
C ALA A 211 0.43 3.51 17.00
N GLN A 212 -0.52 4.44 17.09
CA GLN A 212 -0.34 5.78 17.66
C GLN A 212 0.84 6.54 17.07
N VAL A 213 0.98 6.50 15.74
CA VAL A 213 2.06 7.19 15.04
C VAL A 213 1.94 8.71 15.18
N ASP A 214 3.08 9.37 15.25
CA ASP A 214 3.18 10.82 15.32
C ASP A 214 3.01 11.46 13.94
N ASP A 215 3.53 10.80 12.91
CA ASP A 215 3.51 11.22 11.52
C ASP A 215 2.99 10.04 10.68
N LEU A 216 1.98 10.27 9.85
CA LEU A 216 1.37 9.30 8.93
C LEU A 216 1.74 9.70 7.50
N LEU A 217 2.58 8.92 6.83
CA LEU A 217 2.91 9.10 5.42
C LEU A 217 2.10 8.13 4.56
N ILE A 218 1.29 8.69 3.67
CA ILE A 218 0.44 7.94 2.75
C ILE A 218 1.13 7.92 1.38
N VAL A 219 1.32 6.72 0.81
CA VAL A 219 1.79 6.55 -0.56
C VAL A 219 0.59 6.15 -1.43
N VAL A 220 0.20 7.03 -2.35
CA VAL A 220 -0.97 6.87 -3.22
C VAL A 220 -0.52 6.64 -4.66
N LEU A 221 -1.00 5.57 -5.25
CA LEU A 221 -0.72 5.16 -6.63
C LEU A 221 -1.86 5.51 -7.58
N ASP A 222 -3.10 5.44 -7.09
CA ASP A 222 -4.27 5.71 -7.91
C ASP A 222 -4.39 7.20 -8.24
N PRO A 223 -4.79 7.53 -9.48
CA PRO A 223 -5.00 8.92 -9.86
C PRO A 223 -6.16 9.52 -9.06
N LEU A 224 -5.96 10.73 -8.54
CA LEU A 224 -6.97 11.44 -7.76
C LEU A 224 -8.07 12.07 -8.62
N SER A 225 -7.85 12.14 -9.94
CA SER A 225 -8.81 12.60 -10.93
C SER A 225 -8.71 11.70 -12.15
N HIS A 226 -9.85 11.26 -12.67
CA HIS A 226 -9.90 10.28 -13.75
C HIS A 226 -10.19 10.90 -15.13
N GLY A 227 -9.98 12.20 -15.31
CA GLY A 227 -10.18 12.87 -16.61
C GLY A 227 -11.61 12.72 -17.14
N GLU A 228 -11.74 12.27 -18.39
CA GLU A 228 -13.03 12.14 -19.08
C GLU A 228 -13.87 10.93 -18.61
N THR A 229 -15.17 11.00 -18.92
CA THR A 229 -16.13 9.93 -18.62
C THR A 229 -15.90 8.74 -19.56
N PRO A 230 -15.81 7.50 -19.03
CA PRO A 230 -15.61 6.33 -19.88
C PRO A 230 -16.87 6.03 -20.71
N HIS A 231 -16.68 5.70 -22.00
CA HIS A 231 -17.80 5.47 -22.93
C HIS A 231 -17.86 4.04 -23.49
N ASN A 232 -16.77 3.28 -23.45
CA ASN A 232 -16.77 1.88 -23.89
C ASN A 232 -16.71 0.89 -22.72
N VAL A 233 -17.09 -0.36 -22.98
CA VAL A 233 -17.22 -1.42 -21.96
C VAL A 233 -15.94 -1.62 -21.16
N GLU A 234 -14.77 -1.57 -21.81
CA GLU A 234 -13.51 -1.78 -21.11
C GLU A 234 -13.12 -0.60 -20.22
N GLN A 235 -13.30 0.62 -20.71
CA GLN A 235 -13.07 1.82 -19.92
C GLN A 235 -14.00 1.87 -18.71
N ILE A 236 -15.28 1.53 -18.89
CA ILE A 236 -16.28 1.50 -17.80
C ILE A 236 -15.88 0.46 -16.76
N ARG A 237 -15.52 -0.75 -17.18
CA ARG A 237 -15.09 -1.82 -16.26
C ARG A 237 -13.83 -1.43 -15.49
N SER A 238 -12.82 -0.91 -16.18
CA SER A 238 -11.56 -0.47 -15.56
C SER A 238 -11.83 0.63 -14.53
N ARG A 239 -12.63 1.64 -14.89
CA ARG A 239 -13.04 2.71 -13.97
C ARG A 239 -13.81 2.18 -12.77
N ALA A 240 -14.73 1.22 -12.96
CA ALA A 240 -15.50 0.65 -11.87
C ALA A 240 -14.61 -0.09 -10.86
N VAL A 241 -13.58 -0.82 -11.34
CA VAL A 241 -12.59 -1.47 -10.47
C VAL A 241 -11.74 -0.43 -9.73
N GLU A 242 -11.23 0.59 -10.43
CA GLU A 242 -10.47 1.68 -9.80
C GLU A 242 -11.28 2.36 -8.68
N ILE A 243 -12.54 2.72 -8.94
CA ILE A 243 -13.43 3.31 -7.94
C ILE A 243 -13.67 2.35 -6.77
N ALA A 244 -13.84 1.05 -7.03
CA ALA A 244 -14.04 0.06 -5.97
C ALA A 244 -12.81 -0.05 -5.06
N PHE A 245 -11.59 0.06 -5.61
CA PHE A 245 -10.34 -0.01 -4.85
C PHE A 245 -9.99 1.30 -4.13
N SER A 246 -10.29 2.45 -4.73
CA SER A 246 -10.00 3.77 -4.15
C SER A 246 -11.07 4.26 -3.17
N GLY A 247 -12.33 3.84 -3.36
CA GLY A 247 -13.48 4.31 -2.57
C GLY A 247 -13.32 4.16 -1.05
N PRO A 248 -12.88 3.00 -0.52
CA PRO A 248 -12.66 2.84 0.92
C PRO A 248 -11.63 3.83 1.48
N PHE A 249 -10.50 4.01 0.79
CA PHE A 249 -9.46 4.96 1.20
C PHE A 249 -9.98 6.41 1.21
N LEU A 250 -10.68 6.83 0.16
CA LEU A 250 -11.22 8.20 0.09
C LEU A 250 -12.17 8.48 1.27
N ARG A 251 -13.03 7.52 1.62
CA ARG A 251 -13.93 7.63 2.78
C ARG A 251 -13.17 7.69 4.10
N GLU A 252 -12.18 6.82 4.28
CA GLU A 252 -11.39 6.77 5.51
C GLU A 252 -10.52 8.02 5.69
N ALA A 253 -9.90 8.52 4.62
CA ALA A 253 -9.13 9.75 4.61
C ALA A 253 -10.00 10.97 4.95
N ALA A 254 -11.18 11.09 4.34
CA ALA A 254 -12.14 12.15 4.64
C ALA A 254 -12.60 12.09 6.11
N LEU A 255 -12.93 10.90 6.61
CA LEU A 255 -13.32 10.70 8.01
C LEU A 255 -12.20 11.08 8.97
N LEU A 256 -10.96 10.65 8.71
CA LEU A 256 -9.80 11.01 9.51
C LEU A 256 -9.58 12.54 9.51
N GLY A 257 -9.71 13.19 8.35
CA GLY A 257 -9.65 14.64 8.24
C GLY A 257 -10.72 15.35 9.09
N GLU A 258 -11.98 14.90 9.03
CA GLU A 258 -13.06 15.42 9.88
C GLU A 258 -12.75 15.23 11.38
N LEU A 259 -12.26 14.06 11.78
CA LEU A 259 -11.90 13.76 13.16
C LEU A 259 -10.77 14.66 13.66
N GLN A 260 -9.73 14.88 12.84
CA GLN A 260 -8.64 15.79 13.17
C GLN A 260 -9.13 17.23 13.32
N GLN A 261 -9.97 17.72 12.40
CA GLN A 261 -10.53 19.08 12.48
C GLN A 261 -11.40 19.28 13.73
N ARG A 262 -12.23 18.29 14.09
CA ARG A 262 -13.04 18.32 15.33
C ARG A 262 -12.17 18.28 16.58
N ALA A 263 -11.12 17.47 16.57
CA ALA A 263 -10.19 17.38 17.70
C ALA A 263 -9.43 18.71 17.88
N GLN A 264 -9.05 19.40 16.80
CA GLN A 264 -8.44 20.72 16.87
C GLN A 264 -9.41 21.81 17.36
N SER A 265 -10.68 21.80 16.93
CA SER A 265 -11.66 22.83 17.33
C SER A 265 -12.11 22.72 18.79
N SER A 266 -12.15 21.51 19.34
CA SER A 266 -12.50 21.23 20.75
C SER A 266 -11.55 21.89 21.77
N GLN A 267 -10.33 22.26 21.36
CA GLN A 267 -9.33 22.95 22.18
C GLN A 267 -9.79 24.34 22.68
N ARG A 268 -10.75 24.97 22.00
CA ARG A 268 -11.22 26.33 22.30
C ARG A 268 -12.22 26.43 23.45
N SER A 269 -12.64 25.32 24.06
CA SER A 269 -13.54 25.32 25.22
C SER A 269 -12.76 25.19 26.55
N PRO A 270 -12.72 26.22 27.40
CA PRO A 270 -12.02 26.17 28.70
C PRO A 270 -12.58 25.13 29.67
N LEU A 271 -13.84 24.73 29.48
CA LEU A 271 -14.60 23.86 30.37
C LEU A 271 -14.36 22.35 30.16
N ARG A 272 -13.56 21.96 29.14
CA ARG A 272 -13.29 20.54 28.78
C ARG A 272 -11.90 20.04 29.19
N TRP A 273 -11.21 20.70 30.11
CA TRP A 273 -9.91 20.22 30.61
C TRP A 273 -10.02 18.91 31.40
N TRP A 274 -11.19 18.64 31.99
CA TRP A 274 -11.45 17.42 32.75
C TRP A 274 -12.01 16.34 31.81
N GLY A 275 -11.21 15.31 31.50
CA GLY A 275 -11.68 14.10 30.80
C GLY A 275 -11.34 13.98 29.31
N ARG A 276 -10.25 14.59 28.82
CA ARG A 276 -9.78 14.36 27.44
C ARG A 276 -9.45 12.87 27.23
N SER A 277 -10.07 12.25 26.22
CA SER A 277 -9.75 10.87 25.84
C SER A 277 -8.36 10.82 25.18
N GLY A 278 -7.61 9.73 25.38
CA GLY A 278 -6.30 9.54 24.77
C GLY A 278 -6.34 9.61 23.23
N LEU A 279 -7.46 9.19 22.63
CA LEU A 279 -7.70 9.25 21.19
C LEU A 279 -7.79 10.69 20.66
N GLU A 280 -8.45 11.60 21.37
CA GLU A 280 -8.55 13.00 20.95
C GLU A 280 -7.17 13.68 20.93
N GLN A 281 -6.33 13.39 21.93
CA GLN A 281 -4.96 13.88 21.97
C GLN A 281 -4.11 13.27 20.85
N GLN A 282 -4.30 11.98 20.57
CA GLN A 282 -3.64 11.29 19.47
C GLN A 282 -3.97 11.94 18.12
N LEU A 283 -5.25 12.10 17.79
CA LEU A 283 -5.71 12.73 16.54
C LEU A 283 -5.16 14.15 16.37
N ARG A 284 -5.00 14.89 17.46
CA ARG A 284 -4.43 16.25 17.44
C ARG A 284 -2.93 16.27 17.20
N ARG A 285 -2.18 15.30 17.71
CA ARG A 285 -0.72 15.27 17.52
C ARG A 285 -0.33 14.67 16.17
N SER A 286 -1.17 13.78 15.61
CA SER A 286 -0.88 13.10 14.36
C SER A 286 -0.78 14.09 13.22
N ARG A 287 0.34 14.07 12.51
CA ARG A 287 0.62 14.83 11.29
C ARG A 287 0.46 13.92 10.09
N VAL A 288 -0.02 14.48 8.97
CA VAL A 288 -0.29 13.70 7.77
C VAL A 288 0.53 14.21 6.61
N HIS A 289 1.10 13.25 5.86
CA HIS A 289 1.95 13.45 4.72
C HIS A 289 1.49 12.59 3.55
N LEU A 290 1.81 13.04 2.34
CA LEU A 290 1.41 12.38 1.10
C LEU A 290 2.57 12.35 0.11
N ILE A 291 2.81 11.18 -0.44
CA ILE A 291 3.54 11.01 -1.70
C ILE A 291 2.54 10.38 -2.68
N ASP A 292 2.15 11.14 -3.69
CA ASP A 292 1.32 10.63 -4.78
C ASP A 292 2.16 10.34 -6.03
N ALA A 293 1.65 9.43 -6.85
CA ALA A 293 2.26 9.00 -8.10
C ALA A 293 1.55 9.59 -9.33
N GLN A 294 0.73 10.65 -9.19
CA GLN A 294 -0.15 11.12 -10.26
C GLN A 294 0.61 11.53 -11.52
N GLU A 295 1.72 12.26 -11.37
CA GLU A 295 2.57 12.68 -12.48
C GLU A 295 3.22 11.49 -13.20
N ALA A 296 3.71 10.52 -12.43
CA ALA A 296 4.42 9.35 -12.93
C ALA A 296 3.50 8.30 -13.57
N LEU A 297 2.32 8.07 -13.00
CA LEU A 297 1.45 6.95 -13.36
C LEU A 297 0.16 7.35 -14.08
N GLY A 298 -0.26 8.62 -13.99
CA GLY A 298 -1.57 9.08 -14.48
C GLY A 298 -1.78 8.93 -16.00
N HIS A 299 -0.70 8.78 -16.77
CA HIS A 299 -0.73 8.58 -18.22
C HIS A 299 -0.68 7.11 -18.63
N LEU A 300 -0.45 6.18 -17.69
CA LEU A 300 -0.30 4.76 -17.98
C LEU A 300 -1.67 4.09 -18.14
N SER A 301 -1.75 3.12 -19.06
CA SER A 301 -2.94 2.30 -19.22
C SER A 301 -3.23 1.49 -17.95
N PRO A 302 -4.49 1.35 -17.51
CA PRO A 302 -4.86 0.52 -16.35
C PRO A 302 -4.35 -0.93 -16.44
N GLN A 303 -4.20 -1.46 -17.66
CA GLN A 303 -3.70 -2.83 -17.90
C GLN A 303 -2.25 -3.02 -17.45
N THR A 304 -1.46 -1.94 -17.40
CA THR A 304 -0.06 -2.01 -16.95
C THR A 304 0.08 -2.44 -15.48
N ARG A 305 -0.99 -2.33 -14.68
CA ARG A 305 -1.05 -2.83 -13.30
C ARG A 305 -0.94 -4.36 -13.21
N LEU A 306 -1.17 -5.08 -14.31
CA LEU A 306 -1.05 -6.53 -14.38
C LEU A 306 0.27 -7.00 -15.00
N LEU A 307 1.23 -6.08 -15.26
CA LEU A 307 2.45 -6.38 -16.00
C LEU A 307 3.69 -6.39 -15.10
N PRO A 308 4.06 -7.55 -14.50
CA PRO A 308 5.32 -7.73 -13.80
C PRO A 308 6.52 -7.86 -14.77
N HIS A 309 6.79 -6.84 -15.59
CA HIS A 309 7.90 -6.82 -16.54
C HIS A 309 9.10 -6.07 -15.94
N LEU A 310 10.26 -6.72 -15.76
CA LEU A 310 11.36 -6.19 -14.95
C LEU A 310 11.81 -4.77 -15.35
N PRO A 311 12.15 -4.46 -16.62
CA PRO A 311 12.52 -3.10 -17.02
C PRO A 311 11.46 -2.04 -16.68
N PHE A 312 10.19 -2.42 -16.79
CA PHE A 312 9.09 -1.51 -16.43
C PHE A 312 9.00 -1.32 -14.91
N LEU A 313 9.13 -2.39 -14.12
CA LEU A 313 9.13 -2.30 -12.65
C LEU A 313 10.33 -1.49 -12.13
N GLU A 314 11.51 -1.65 -12.73
CA GLU A 314 12.71 -0.87 -12.39
C GLU A 314 12.52 0.61 -12.73
N ARG A 315 11.93 0.94 -13.88
CA ARG A 315 11.55 2.31 -14.21
C ARG A 315 10.59 2.91 -13.18
N LEU A 316 9.56 2.14 -12.78
CA LEU A 316 8.62 2.61 -11.76
C LEU A 316 9.30 2.82 -10.40
N ARG A 317 10.21 1.92 -10.02
CA ARG A 317 11.05 2.09 -8.82
C ARG A 317 11.85 3.39 -8.90
N ASP A 318 12.50 3.65 -10.02
CA ASP A 318 13.35 4.84 -10.15
C ASP A 318 12.53 6.14 -10.06
N LEU A 319 11.36 6.19 -10.71
CA LEU A 319 10.40 7.29 -10.56
C LEU A 319 9.92 7.47 -9.10
N GLY A 320 9.68 6.35 -8.39
CA GLY A 320 9.31 6.37 -6.98
C GLY A 320 10.42 6.92 -6.10
N ARG A 321 11.68 6.55 -6.37
CA ARG A 321 12.86 7.08 -5.67
C ARG A 321 13.00 8.57 -5.89
N GLU A 322 12.96 9.02 -7.14
CA GLU A 322 13.07 10.44 -7.50
C GLU A 322 11.99 11.27 -6.78
N ARG A 323 10.73 10.81 -6.81
CA ARG A 323 9.63 11.49 -6.12
C ARG A 323 9.83 11.57 -4.61
N ALA A 324 10.31 10.49 -3.99
CA ALA A 324 10.56 10.44 -2.55
C ALA A 324 11.77 11.29 -2.13
N GLN A 325 12.84 11.31 -2.93
CA GLN A 325 14.00 12.19 -2.70
C GLN A 325 13.60 13.67 -2.81
N ALA A 326 12.81 14.02 -3.83
CA ALA A 326 12.26 15.37 -3.95
C ALA A 326 11.33 15.73 -2.77
N TRP A 327 10.51 14.77 -2.33
CA TRP A 327 9.66 14.95 -1.15
C TRP A 327 10.49 15.19 0.12
N LEU A 328 11.50 14.37 0.40
CA LEU A 328 12.40 14.49 1.55
C LEU A 328 13.12 15.85 1.57
N ALA A 329 13.54 16.35 0.40
CA ALA A 329 14.19 17.65 0.26
C ALA A 329 13.25 18.84 0.49
N GLY A 330 11.95 18.68 0.24
CA GLY A 330 10.93 19.71 0.39
C GLY A 330 9.99 19.47 1.58
N GLU A 331 8.83 18.88 1.28
CA GLU A 331 7.74 18.64 2.22
C GLU A 331 8.15 17.78 3.43
N GLY A 332 9.06 16.81 3.24
CA GLY A 332 9.57 15.92 4.28
C GLY A 332 10.27 16.65 5.43
N GLN A 333 10.72 17.89 5.22
CA GLN A 333 11.25 18.75 6.30
C GLN A 333 10.21 19.11 7.37
N GLN A 334 8.93 18.82 7.13
CA GLN A 334 7.83 18.99 8.08
C GLN A 334 7.60 17.78 8.99
N LEU A 335 8.29 16.65 8.78
CA LEU A 335 8.21 15.50 9.67
C LEU A 335 8.50 15.91 11.12
N GLY A 336 7.58 15.55 12.03
CA GLY A 336 7.65 15.94 13.44
C GLY A 336 7.23 17.38 13.75
N ARG A 337 6.93 18.20 12.74
CA ARG A 337 6.64 19.64 12.88
C ARG A 337 5.21 19.99 12.47
N GLY A 338 4.75 19.52 11.32
CA GLY A 338 3.42 19.79 10.80
C GLY A 338 3.00 18.85 9.68
N SER A 339 1.71 18.80 9.37
CA SER A 339 1.21 18.06 8.21
C SER A 339 1.63 18.75 6.91
N THR A 340 1.92 17.97 5.88
CA THR A 340 2.14 18.49 4.51
C THR A 340 0.88 18.42 3.66
N VAL A 341 -0.15 17.72 4.13
CA VAL A 341 -1.45 17.64 3.48
C VAL A 341 -2.58 17.81 4.50
N ASN A 342 -3.64 18.50 4.09
CA ASN A 342 -4.93 18.49 4.80
C ASN A 342 -5.84 17.44 4.13
N LEU A 343 -6.13 16.35 4.85
CA LEU A 343 -6.94 15.24 4.30
C LEU A 343 -8.35 15.67 3.93
N LEU A 344 -8.97 16.59 4.67
CA LEU A 344 -10.32 17.04 4.37
C LEU A 344 -10.33 17.93 3.13
N GLU A 345 -9.36 18.82 2.96
CA GLU A 345 -9.25 19.63 1.74
C GLU A 345 -8.88 18.78 0.52
N ARG A 346 -8.04 17.76 0.71
CA ARG A 346 -7.56 16.90 -0.38
C ARG A 346 -8.55 15.83 -0.81
N PHE A 347 -9.31 15.26 0.12
CA PHE A 347 -10.17 14.09 -0.11
C PHE A 347 -11.61 14.25 0.41
N GLY A 348 -11.87 15.25 1.25
CA GLY A 348 -13.18 15.50 1.84
C GLY A 348 -14.08 16.29 0.92
N ARG A 349 -15.00 15.59 0.24
CA ARG A 349 -16.17 16.08 -0.52
C ARG A 349 -15.95 17.29 -1.45
N ILE A 350 -16.17 17.07 -2.75
CA ILE A 350 -16.64 18.10 -3.70
C ILE A 350 -18.12 18.38 -3.43
#